data_AF-A0A349AN41-F1
#
_entry.id   AF-A0A349AN41-F1
#
_cell.length_a   1.000
_cell.length_b   1.000
_cell.length_c   1.000
_cell.angle_alpha   90.00
_cell.angle_beta   90.00
_cell.angle_gamma   90.00
#
_symmetry.space_group_name_H-M   'P 1'
#
loop_
_entity.id
_entity.type
_entity.pdbx_description
1 polymer ?
#
loop_
_entity_poly.entity_id
_entity_poly.type
_entity_poly.pdbx_seq_one_letter_code
_entity_poly.pdbx_strand_id
1 'polypeptide(L)'
;MDEVRIGVYICDCGTNIAATVDTKKVTEFAQGLDSVVVARNYKYMCSDPGQNLIKDDIKEKKLNRVVVAACSPRMHEPTFRRAVQDAGINKYYFQMANIREQCSWVHENKEMATEKAKALVEAAVRRVAYHESLQTREVPVNPNVLVVGGGIAGIQAALEIADGGKKVYLVEKDPSIGGHMAMFDKTFPTLDCAACILTPKMTTVGQHPNIDLLSYSEVEEVSGFVGNFKAKIKRKARYVDETKCTGCGECTKVCPVHVDNEFDMGLSQRSAAYIQSAYAVPNKAVIDKKGVSPCRVACPAGVNAHAYIALISQGKFKEALEVVRKSIPLAGVVGRVCYHPCETEC
;
A
#
# COMPACT_ATOMS: atom_id res chain seq x y z
N MET A 1 -43.06 -16.87 -8.70
CA MET A 1 -41.82 -16.93 -7.90
C MET A 1 -41.79 -18.29 -7.26
N ASP A 2 -40.67 -19.01 -7.36
CA ASP A 2 -40.53 -20.29 -6.66
C ASP A 2 -40.67 -20.05 -5.15
N GLU A 3 -41.32 -20.98 -4.45
CA GLU A 3 -41.47 -20.95 -3.00
C GLU A 3 -40.09 -20.85 -2.34
N VAL A 4 -39.90 -19.92 -1.39
CA VAL A 4 -38.62 -19.73 -0.70
C VAL A 4 -38.41 -20.85 0.31
N ARG A 5 -37.27 -21.53 0.23
CA ARG A 5 -36.91 -22.70 1.05
C ARG A 5 -35.52 -22.51 1.63
N ILE A 6 -35.48 -22.12 2.91
CA ILE A 6 -34.27 -21.67 3.60
C ILE A 6 -33.71 -22.79 4.48
N GLY A 7 -32.40 -23.07 4.36
CA GLY A 7 -31.65 -23.85 5.35
C GLY A 7 -30.83 -22.95 6.26
N VAL A 8 -30.94 -23.13 7.58
CA VAL A 8 -30.24 -22.31 8.58
C VAL A 8 -29.25 -23.17 9.37
N TYR A 9 -27.99 -22.75 9.41
CA TYR A 9 -26.92 -23.55 10.02
C TYR A 9 -26.18 -22.76 11.09
N ILE A 10 -26.22 -23.23 12.33
CA ILE A 10 -25.65 -22.55 13.48
C ILE A 10 -24.33 -23.24 13.84
N CYS A 11 -23.24 -22.49 13.88
CA CYS A 11 -21.91 -23.01 14.20
C CYS A 11 -21.59 -22.85 15.69
N ASP A 12 -21.05 -23.88 16.33
CA ASP A 12 -20.51 -23.76 17.70
C ASP A 12 -19.10 -23.12 17.72
N CYS A 13 -18.37 -23.26 16.60
CA CYS A 13 -16.97 -22.88 16.45
C CYS A 13 -16.10 -23.42 17.60
N GLY A 14 -16.32 -24.69 17.95
CA GLY A 14 -15.77 -25.30 19.16
C GLY A 14 -16.43 -24.68 20.40
N THR A 15 -15.68 -23.91 21.17
CA THR A 15 -16.19 -23.14 22.31
C THR A 15 -16.36 -21.66 22.01
N ASN A 16 -15.85 -21.16 20.87
CA ASN A 16 -15.84 -19.74 20.57
C ASN A 16 -17.23 -19.12 20.47
N ILE A 17 -18.22 -19.87 20.00
CA ILE A 17 -19.63 -19.44 19.98
C ILE A 17 -20.40 -20.13 21.10
N ALA A 18 -20.29 -21.46 21.21
CA ALA A 18 -21.11 -22.24 22.15
C ALA A 18 -20.89 -21.95 23.65
N ALA A 19 -19.74 -21.38 24.04
CA ALA A 19 -19.52 -20.97 25.43
C ALA A 19 -20.50 -19.85 25.83
N THR A 20 -20.64 -18.85 24.97
CA THR A 20 -21.37 -17.60 25.25
C THR A 20 -22.75 -17.54 24.58
N VAL A 21 -23.02 -18.36 23.57
CA VAL A 21 -24.31 -18.42 22.87
C VAL A 21 -24.85 -19.84 22.97
N ASP A 22 -26.10 -20.00 23.39
CA ASP A 22 -26.78 -21.29 23.34
C ASP A 22 -27.22 -21.62 21.90
N THR A 23 -26.31 -22.24 21.15
CA THR A 23 -26.50 -22.54 19.72
C THR A 23 -27.66 -23.49 19.47
N LYS A 24 -28.03 -24.34 20.43
CA LYS A 24 -29.20 -25.22 20.34
C LYS A 24 -30.49 -24.40 20.41
N LYS A 25 -30.61 -23.49 21.38
CA LYS A 25 -31.77 -22.58 21.47
C LYS A 25 -31.90 -21.68 20.24
N VAL A 26 -30.78 -21.21 19.67
CA VAL A 26 -30.82 -20.44 18.41
C VAL A 26 -31.31 -21.32 17.24
N THR A 27 -30.92 -22.60 17.22
CA THR A 27 -31.36 -23.55 16.19
C THR A 27 -32.86 -23.83 16.29
N GLU A 28 -33.36 -24.14 17.49
CA GLU A 28 -34.79 -24.35 17.75
C GLU A 28 -35.62 -23.12 17.37
N PHE A 29 -35.15 -21.93 17.74
CA PHE A 29 -35.77 -20.67 17.32
C PHE A 29 -35.81 -20.52 15.80
N ALA A 30 -34.70 -20.83 15.10
CA ALA A 30 -34.62 -20.72 13.65
C ALA A 30 -35.59 -21.67 12.92
N GLN A 31 -35.92 -22.84 13.48
CA GLN A 31 -36.88 -23.78 12.89
C GLN A 31 -38.31 -23.20 12.83
N GLY A 32 -38.66 -22.27 13.73
CA GLY A 32 -39.97 -21.63 13.76
C GLY A 32 -40.10 -20.41 12.85
N LEU A 33 -39.03 -20.00 12.16
CA LEU A 33 -39.06 -18.84 11.27
C LEU A 33 -39.69 -19.18 9.92
N ASP A 34 -40.36 -18.18 9.33
CA ASP A 34 -41.02 -18.33 8.03
C ASP A 34 -40.04 -18.77 6.93
N SER A 35 -40.52 -19.63 6.03
CA SER A 35 -39.77 -20.22 4.92
C SER A 35 -38.53 -21.07 5.31
N VAL A 36 -38.26 -21.30 6.60
CA VAL A 36 -37.17 -22.19 7.05
C VAL A 36 -37.63 -23.64 7.00
N VAL A 37 -36.98 -24.42 6.14
CA VAL A 37 -37.28 -25.86 5.93
C VAL A 37 -36.41 -26.75 6.82
N VAL A 38 -35.21 -26.27 7.17
CA VAL A 38 -34.28 -26.98 8.06
C VAL A 38 -33.47 -25.98 8.85
N ALA A 39 -33.30 -26.25 10.15
CA ALA A 39 -32.22 -25.65 10.92
C ALA A 39 -31.42 -26.72 11.67
N ARG A 40 -30.09 -26.59 11.65
CA ARG A 40 -29.16 -27.53 12.30
C ARG A 40 -28.05 -26.76 13.00
N ASN A 41 -27.57 -27.29 14.13
CA ASN A 41 -26.31 -26.86 14.72
C ASN A 41 -25.20 -27.89 14.46
N TYR A 42 -23.98 -27.42 14.27
CA TYR A 42 -22.81 -28.29 14.14
C TYR A 42 -21.54 -27.61 14.67
N LYS A 43 -20.58 -28.44 15.10
CA LYS A 43 -19.39 -27.97 15.83
C LYS A 43 -18.54 -27.00 15.00
N TYR A 44 -18.32 -27.34 13.73
CA TYR A 44 -17.51 -26.55 12.79
C TYR A 44 -18.19 -26.53 11.41
N MET A 45 -19.05 -25.55 11.15
CA MET A 45 -19.75 -25.48 9.86
C MET A 45 -18.79 -25.33 8.65
N CYS A 46 -17.60 -24.77 8.85
CA CYS A 46 -16.62 -24.58 7.79
C CYS A 46 -15.79 -25.81 7.43
N SER A 47 -15.82 -26.87 8.25
CA SER A 47 -15.12 -28.12 7.94
C SER A 47 -15.83 -28.88 6.82
N ASP A 48 -15.16 -29.86 6.21
CA ASP A 48 -15.76 -30.67 5.14
C ASP A 48 -17.08 -31.34 5.58
N PRO A 49 -17.21 -31.92 6.79
CA PRO A 49 -18.51 -32.42 7.26
C PRO A 49 -19.59 -31.34 7.37
N GLY A 50 -19.24 -30.14 7.84
CA GLY A 50 -20.18 -29.03 7.96
C GLY A 50 -20.64 -28.52 6.60
N GLN A 51 -19.73 -28.44 5.63
CA GLN A 51 -20.05 -28.06 4.25
C GLN A 51 -20.89 -29.14 3.55
N ASN A 52 -20.57 -30.42 3.72
CA ASN A 52 -21.35 -31.52 3.14
C ASN A 52 -22.77 -31.55 3.69
N LEU A 53 -22.95 -31.31 4.98
CA LEU A 53 -24.27 -31.20 5.60
C LEU A 53 -25.14 -30.11 4.94
N ILE A 54 -24.55 -28.97 4.57
CA ILE A 54 -25.25 -27.94 3.78
C ILE A 54 -25.57 -28.47 2.37
N LYS A 55 -24.60 -29.05 1.68
CA LYS A 55 -24.73 -29.55 0.30
C LYS A 55 -25.80 -30.63 0.17
N ASP A 56 -25.87 -31.54 1.14
CA ASP A 56 -26.80 -32.65 1.18
C ASP A 56 -28.22 -32.13 1.44
N ASP A 57 -28.41 -31.27 2.44
CA ASP A 57 -29.71 -30.65 2.72
C ASP A 57 -30.23 -29.82 1.52
N ILE A 58 -29.36 -29.11 0.79
CA ILE A 58 -29.76 -28.38 -0.44
C ILE A 58 -30.41 -29.32 -1.44
N LYS A 59 -29.80 -30.50 -1.67
CA LYS A 59 -30.29 -31.49 -2.64
C LYS A 59 -31.53 -32.22 -2.13
N GLU A 60 -31.48 -32.72 -0.90
CA GLU A 60 -32.54 -33.55 -0.31
C GLU A 60 -33.82 -32.74 -0.05
N LYS A 61 -33.67 -31.53 0.49
CA LYS A 61 -34.79 -30.68 0.91
C LYS A 61 -35.17 -29.62 -0.12
N LYS A 62 -34.48 -29.62 -1.26
CA LYS A 62 -34.65 -28.67 -2.37
C LYS A 62 -34.56 -27.23 -1.87
N LEU A 63 -33.54 -26.92 -1.08
CA LEU A 63 -33.33 -25.57 -0.56
C LEU A 63 -32.92 -24.65 -1.71
N ASN A 64 -33.40 -23.42 -1.69
CA ASN A 64 -33.01 -22.39 -2.64
C ASN A 64 -32.41 -21.15 -1.97
N ARG A 65 -32.28 -21.14 -0.64
CA ARG A 65 -31.60 -20.13 0.17
C ARG A 65 -30.86 -20.80 1.33
N VAL A 66 -29.72 -20.22 1.73
CA VAL A 66 -28.92 -20.73 2.85
C VAL A 66 -28.49 -19.60 3.78
N VAL A 67 -28.68 -19.79 5.07
CA VAL A 67 -28.14 -18.92 6.13
C VAL A 67 -27.13 -19.70 6.96
N VAL A 68 -25.93 -19.15 7.16
CA VAL A 68 -24.97 -19.69 8.14
C VAL A 68 -24.73 -18.66 9.24
N ALA A 69 -25.06 -19.03 10.47
CA ALA A 69 -24.81 -18.27 11.67
C ALA A 69 -23.50 -18.71 12.31
N ALA A 70 -22.42 -17.96 12.06
CA ALA A 70 -21.07 -18.33 12.46
C ALA A 70 -20.16 -17.09 12.63
N CYS A 71 -19.01 -17.09 11.96
CA CYS A 71 -18.01 -16.03 11.99
C CYS A 71 -18.32 -14.87 11.02
N SER A 72 -17.37 -13.96 10.89
CA SER A 72 -17.45 -12.83 9.96
C SER A 72 -17.54 -13.26 8.48
N PRO A 73 -18.40 -12.61 7.67
CA PRO A 73 -18.42 -12.82 6.22
C PRO A 73 -17.08 -12.48 5.56
N ARG A 74 -16.28 -11.56 6.14
CA ARG A 74 -14.93 -11.25 5.65
C ARG A 74 -13.96 -12.44 5.69
N MET A 75 -14.30 -13.49 6.44
CA MET A 75 -13.47 -14.67 6.61
C MET A 75 -13.97 -15.86 5.78
N HIS A 76 -15.25 -16.24 5.90
CA HIS A 76 -15.76 -17.51 5.36
C HIS A 76 -16.94 -17.37 4.40
N GLU A 77 -17.38 -16.15 4.06
CA GLU A 77 -18.40 -15.99 3.02
C GLU A 77 -17.97 -16.63 1.69
N PRO A 78 -16.73 -16.46 1.18
CA PRO A 78 -16.31 -17.14 -0.05
C PRO A 78 -16.37 -18.67 0.06
N THR A 79 -16.07 -19.23 1.23
CA THR A 79 -16.11 -20.67 1.50
C THR A 79 -17.53 -21.22 1.38
N PHE A 80 -18.49 -20.61 2.09
CA PHE A 80 -19.87 -21.07 2.06
C PHE A 80 -20.57 -20.77 0.74
N ARG A 81 -20.25 -19.63 0.09
CA ARG A 81 -20.70 -19.34 -1.28
C ARG A 81 -20.28 -20.43 -2.26
N ARG A 82 -19.04 -20.93 -2.14
CA ARG A 82 -18.58 -22.07 -2.96
C ARG A 82 -19.33 -23.36 -2.61
N ALA A 83 -19.51 -23.68 -1.33
CA ALA A 83 -20.24 -24.88 -0.92
C ALA A 83 -21.69 -24.90 -1.45
N VAL A 84 -22.37 -23.77 -1.38
CA VAL A 84 -23.73 -23.55 -1.91
C VAL A 84 -23.75 -23.68 -3.44
N GLN A 85 -22.73 -23.14 -4.13
CA GLN A 85 -22.56 -23.26 -5.57
C GLN A 85 -22.32 -24.70 -6.02
N ASP A 86 -21.45 -25.45 -5.33
CA ASP A 86 -21.16 -26.85 -5.61
C ASP A 86 -22.41 -27.75 -5.45
N ALA A 87 -23.38 -27.31 -4.63
CA ALA A 87 -24.65 -28.00 -4.44
C ALA A 87 -25.69 -27.68 -5.54
N GLY A 88 -25.40 -26.74 -6.44
CA GLY A 88 -26.22 -26.44 -7.61
C GLY A 88 -27.15 -25.22 -7.48
N ILE A 89 -27.05 -24.43 -6.41
CA ILE A 89 -27.81 -23.18 -6.28
C ILE A 89 -26.90 -21.95 -6.38
N ASN A 90 -27.45 -20.81 -6.81
CA ASN A 90 -26.66 -19.61 -7.04
C ASN A 90 -25.96 -19.15 -5.75
N LYS A 91 -24.65 -18.86 -5.81
CA LYS A 91 -23.85 -18.48 -4.64
C LYS A 91 -24.32 -17.20 -3.92
N TYR A 92 -25.11 -16.36 -4.56
CA TYR A 92 -25.67 -15.15 -3.98
C TYR A 92 -26.99 -15.40 -3.22
N TYR A 93 -27.54 -16.61 -3.28
CA TYR A 93 -28.61 -17.10 -2.40
C TYR A 93 -28.13 -17.52 -1.01
N PHE A 94 -26.92 -17.11 -0.64
CA PHE A 94 -26.30 -17.33 0.65
C PHE A 94 -26.29 -16.03 1.46
N GLN A 95 -26.59 -16.13 2.77
CA GLN A 95 -26.43 -15.03 3.72
C GLN A 95 -25.70 -15.53 4.98
N MET A 96 -24.76 -14.72 5.48
CA MET A 96 -24.05 -15.01 6.73
C MET A 96 -24.61 -14.16 7.87
N ALA A 97 -24.81 -14.77 9.04
CA ALA A 97 -25.11 -14.08 10.29
C ALA A 97 -23.86 -14.18 11.20
N ASN A 98 -23.23 -13.04 11.50
CA ASN A 98 -22.04 -13.03 12.34
C ASN A 98 -22.44 -13.07 13.82
N ILE A 99 -22.40 -14.26 14.41
CA ILE A 99 -22.70 -14.49 15.84
C ILE A 99 -21.43 -14.77 16.65
N ARG A 100 -20.24 -14.61 16.06
CA ARG A 100 -18.95 -14.75 16.76
C ARG A 100 -18.34 -13.40 17.11
N GLU A 101 -17.74 -12.73 16.12
CA GLU A 101 -17.07 -11.44 16.33
C GLU A 101 -18.05 -10.34 16.74
N GLN A 102 -19.32 -10.42 16.32
CA GLN A 102 -20.36 -9.43 16.67
C GLN A 102 -21.30 -9.89 17.79
N CYS A 103 -21.09 -11.10 18.34
CA CYS A 103 -21.89 -11.63 19.43
C CYS A 103 -21.04 -12.37 20.46
N SER A 104 -20.75 -13.66 20.28
CA SER A 104 -20.16 -14.48 21.35
C SER A 104 -18.83 -13.97 21.94
N TRP A 105 -17.99 -13.28 21.15
CA TRP A 105 -16.71 -12.75 21.63
C TRP A 105 -16.80 -11.41 22.37
N VAL A 106 -17.93 -10.71 22.27
CA VAL A 106 -18.06 -9.33 22.77
C VAL A 106 -19.18 -9.16 23.80
N HIS A 107 -19.80 -10.27 24.25
CA HIS A 107 -20.79 -10.27 25.33
C HIS A 107 -20.37 -11.29 26.38
N GLU A 108 -20.64 -11.00 27.64
CA GLU A 108 -20.36 -11.91 28.75
C GLU A 108 -21.63 -12.66 29.19
N ASN A 109 -22.79 -11.99 29.15
CA ASN A 109 -24.06 -12.58 29.52
C ASN A 109 -24.56 -13.51 28.41
N LYS A 110 -24.63 -14.81 28.72
CA LYS A 110 -25.03 -15.86 27.79
C LYS A 110 -26.47 -15.75 27.29
N GLU A 111 -27.39 -15.32 28.14
CA GLU A 111 -28.81 -15.19 27.78
C GLU A 111 -28.99 -14.03 26.80
N MET A 112 -28.42 -12.86 27.11
CA MET A 112 -28.45 -11.71 26.19
C MET A 112 -27.73 -12.00 24.87
N ALA A 113 -26.59 -12.68 24.90
CA ALA A 113 -25.89 -13.08 23.69
C ALA A 113 -26.70 -14.07 22.85
N THR A 114 -27.44 -14.98 23.49
CA THR A 114 -28.34 -15.91 22.80
C THR A 114 -29.52 -15.19 22.14
N GLU A 115 -30.16 -14.26 22.84
CA GLU A 115 -31.25 -13.46 22.26
C GLU A 115 -30.76 -12.57 21.11
N LYS A 116 -29.58 -11.97 21.24
CA LYS A 116 -28.95 -11.23 20.14
C LYS A 116 -28.65 -12.14 18.95
N ALA A 117 -28.13 -13.34 19.17
CA ALA A 117 -27.86 -14.30 18.10
C ALA A 117 -29.15 -14.71 17.37
N LYS A 118 -30.26 -14.93 18.08
CA LYS A 118 -31.58 -15.18 17.48
C LYS A 118 -32.01 -14.02 16.58
N ALA A 119 -31.94 -12.78 17.07
CA ALA A 119 -32.29 -11.59 16.28
C ALA A 119 -31.43 -11.45 15.02
N LEU A 120 -30.12 -11.73 15.11
CA LEU A 120 -29.21 -11.71 13.95
C LEU A 120 -29.54 -12.80 12.93
N VAL A 121 -29.90 -14.00 13.38
CA VAL A 121 -30.33 -15.10 12.52
C VAL A 121 -31.66 -14.77 11.84
N GLU A 122 -32.64 -14.27 12.57
CA GLU A 122 -33.92 -13.86 12.01
C GLU A 122 -33.76 -12.77 10.94
N ALA A 123 -32.93 -11.76 11.22
CA ALA A 123 -32.63 -10.71 10.24
C ALA A 123 -31.97 -11.28 8.98
N ALA A 124 -31.07 -12.26 9.11
CA ALA A 124 -30.43 -12.92 7.98
C ALA A 124 -31.42 -13.79 7.17
N VAL A 125 -32.32 -14.51 7.84
CA VAL A 125 -33.39 -15.32 7.21
C VAL A 125 -34.35 -14.42 6.43
N ARG A 126 -34.83 -13.33 7.06
CA ARG A 126 -35.71 -12.37 6.39
C ARG A 126 -35.03 -11.72 5.18
N ARG A 127 -33.74 -11.41 5.28
CA ARG A 127 -32.98 -10.80 4.18
C ARG A 127 -32.75 -11.78 3.02
N VAL A 128 -32.35 -13.02 3.30
CA VAL A 128 -31.98 -13.99 2.26
C VAL A 128 -33.18 -14.36 1.37
N ALA A 129 -34.40 -14.29 1.90
CA ALA A 129 -35.63 -14.48 1.14
C ALA A 129 -35.73 -13.54 -0.08
N TYR A 130 -35.23 -12.30 0.05
CA TYR A 130 -35.22 -11.30 -1.02
C TYR A 130 -33.96 -11.30 -1.88
N HIS A 131 -33.00 -12.20 -1.63
CA HIS A 131 -31.83 -12.31 -2.50
C HIS A 131 -32.26 -12.75 -3.91
N GLU A 132 -31.55 -12.23 -4.90
CA GLU A 132 -31.71 -12.55 -6.31
C GLU A 132 -30.48 -13.30 -6.84
N SER A 133 -30.68 -14.07 -7.91
CA SER A 133 -29.59 -14.75 -8.61
C SER A 133 -28.70 -13.71 -9.29
N LEU A 134 -27.43 -13.63 -8.90
CA LEU A 134 -26.45 -12.76 -9.55
C LEU A 134 -25.38 -13.57 -10.28
N GLN A 135 -24.75 -12.94 -11.28
CA GLN A 135 -23.64 -13.52 -12.03
C GLN A 135 -22.34 -12.80 -11.70
N THR A 136 -21.23 -13.55 -11.71
CA THR A 136 -19.91 -12.93 -11.58
C THR A 136 -19.56 -12.24 -12.89
N ARG A 137 -19.10 -10.99 -12.81
CA ARG A 137 -18.64 -10.25 -13.98
C ARG A 137 -17.21 -10.67 -14.29
N GLU A 138 -16.97 -11.10 -15.51
CA GLU A 138 -15.62 -11.29 -16.04
C GLU A 138 -15.11 -9.97 -16.62
N VAL A 139 -13.83 -9.70 -16.36
CA VAL A 139 -13.15 -8.47 -16.76
C VAL A 139 -11.76 -8.84 -17.26
N PRO A 140 -11.24 -8.19 -18.31
CA PRO A 140 -9.87 -8.43 -18.76
C PRO A 140 -8.89 -8.03 -17.66
N VAL A 141 -7.75 -8.70 -17.57
CA VAL A 141 -6.70 -8.40 -16.59
C VAL A 141 -5.46 -7.91 -17.32
N ASN A 142 -5.01 -6.70 -16.99
CA ASN A 142 -3.71 -6.21 -17.42
C ASN A 142 -2.62 -6.99 -16.64
N PRO A 143 -1.71 -7.70 -17.33
CA PRO A 143 -0.69 -8.53 -16.68
C PRO A 143 0.50 -7.71 -16.15
N ASN A 144 0.58 -6.41 -16.45
CA ASN A 144 1.66 -5.56 -15.98
C ASN A 144 1.52 -5.29 -14.47
N VAL A 145 2.64 -5.23 -13.77
CA VAL A 145 2.67 -5.06 -12.32
C VAL A 145 3.34 -3.73 -11.94
N LEU A 146 2.77 -3.05 -10.96
CA LEU A 146 3.36 -1.88 -10.32
C LEU A 146 3.84 -2.29 -8.93
N VAL A 147 5.13 -2.11 -8.66
CA VAL A 147 5.74 -2.30 -7.34
C VAL A 147 6.07 -0.92 -6.77
N VAL A 148 5.63 -0.65 -5.53
CA VAL A 148 5.83 0.63 -4.86
C VAL A 148 6.80 0.43 -3.70
N GLY A 149 7.96 1.08 -3.79
CA GLY A 149 9.08 0.95 -2.86
C GLY A 149 10.17 0.01 -3.38
N GLY A 150 11.37 0.55 -3.58
CA GLY A 150 12.58 -0.13 -4.03
C GLY A 150 13.48 -0.61 -2.90
N GLY A 151 12.94 -0.94 -1.72
CA GLY A 151 13.67 -1.69 -0.70
C GLY A 151 13.86 -3.17 -1.10
N ILE A 152 14.55 -3.96 -0.26
CA ILE A 152 14.82 -5.38 -0.55
C ILE A 152 13.57 -6.19 -0.90
N ALA A 153 12.43 -5.94 -0.23
CA ALA A 153 11.17 -6.62 -0.52
C ALA A 153 10.63 -6.28 -1.92
N GLY A 154 10.62 -4.99 -2.29
CA GLY A 154 10.15 -4.57 -3.61
C GLY A 154 11.11 -4.95 -4.74
N ILE A 155 12.42 -4.90 -4.48
CA ILE A 155 13.46 -5.42 -5.39
C ILE A 155 13.22 -6.91 -5.67
N GLN A 156 13.03 -7.72 -4.63
CA GLN A 156 12.81 -9.16 -4.80
C GLN A 156 11.50 -9.44 -5.54
N ALA A 157 10.40 -8.78 -5.17
CA ALA A 157 9.12 -8.93 -5.85
C ALA A 157 9.23 -8.54 -7.34
N ALA A 158 9.88 -7.42 -7.63
CA ALA A 158 10.07 -6.96 -9.00
C ALA A 158 10.88 -7.96 -9.84
N LEU A 159 11.97 -8.50 -9.28
CA LEU A 159 12.79 -9.51 -9.96
C LEU A 159 12.00 -10.79 -10.24
N GLU A 160 11.33 -11.38 -9.25
CA GLU A 160 10.58 -12.63 -9.43
C GLU A 160 9.45 -12.50 -10.46
N ILE A 161 8.72 -11.37 -10.43
CA ILE A 161 7.65 -11.11 -11.39
C ILE A 161 8.23 -10.91 -12.80
N ALA A 162 9.35 -10.20 -12.91
CA ALA A 162 10.00 -9.89 -14.17
C ALA A 162 10.65 -11.12 -14.82
N ASP A 163 11.27 -11.99 -14.02
CA ASP A 163 11.80 -13.30 -14.41
C ASP A 163 10.66 -14.24 -14.84
N GLY A 164 9.48 -14.11 -14.23
CA GLY A 164 8.22 -14.73 -14.68
C GLY A 164 7.67 -14.19 -16.00
N GLY A 165 8.40 -13.30 -16.68
CA GLY A 165 8.07 -12.77 -18.01
C GLY A 165 7.01 -11.67 -18.01
N LYS A 166 6.74 -11.04 -16.86
CA LYS A 166 5.76 -9.94 -16.75
C LYS A 166 6.48 -8.59 -16.73
N LYS A 167 5.85 -7.57 -17.33
CA LYS A 167 6.35 -6.20 -17.25
C LYS A 167 6.12 -5.65 -15.84
N VAL A 168 7.16 -5.07 -15.25
CA VAL A 168 7.13 -4.46 -13.93
C VAL A 168 7.48 -2.98 -14.02
N TYR A 169 6.72 -2.13 -13.36
CA TYR A 169 7.08 -0.75 -13.06
C TYR A 169 7.49 -0.69 -11.59
N LEU A 170 8.74 -0.37 -11.28
CA LEU A 170 9.22 -0.25 -9.91
C LEU A 170 9.37 1.23 -9.55
N VAL A 171 8.50 1.74 -8.68
CA VAL A 171 8.50 3.14 -8.25
C VAL A 171 9.25 3.28 -6.93
N GLU A 172 10.28 4.11 -6.90
CA GLU A 172 11.06 4.41 -5.70
C GLU A 172 11.06 5.93 -5.45
N LYS A 173 10.70 6.31 -4.22
CA LYS A 173 10.62 7.70 -3.76
C LYS A 173 11.98 8.37 -3.80
N ASP A 174 13.02 7.69 -3.35
CA ASP A 174 14.36 8.23 -3.22
C ASP A 174 15.14 8.16 -4.55
N PRO A 175 16.25 8.92 -4.68
CA PRO A 175 17.08 8.88 -5.88
C PRO A 175 17.61 7.50 -6.27
N SER A 176 17.70 6.57 -5.32
CA SER A 176 18.22 5.21 -5.46
C SER A 176 17.31 4.19 -4.77
N ILE A 177 17.25 2.99 -5.34
CA ILE A 177 16.72 1.80 -4.67
C ILE A 177 17.69 1.31 -3.59
N GLY A 178 17.23 0.38 -2.75
CA GLY A 178 17.99 -0.25 -1.66
C GLY A 178 17.26 -0.17 -0.32
N GLY A 179 16.52 0.92 -0.07
CA GLY A 179 15.80 1.17 1.17
C GLY A 179 16.71 1.17 2.41
N HIS A 180 16.17 0.88 3.59
CA HIS A 180 16.97 0.86 4.83
C HIS A 180 18.09 -0.18 4.84
N MET A 181 17.93 -1.27 4.09
CA MET A 181 18.97 -2.30 4.02
C MET A 181 20.27 -1.74 3.42
N ALA A 182 20.16 -0.74 2.54
CA ALA A 182 21.32 -0.02 2.03
C ALA A 182 22.07 0.78 3.12
N MET A 183 21.43 1.12 4.24
CA MET A 183 22.05 1.89 5.34
C MET A 183 22.74 0.98 6.37
N PHE A 184 22.46 -0.32 6.34
CA PHE A 184 23.06 -1.26 7.30
C PHE A 184 24.47 -1.66 6.87
N ASP A 185 25.36 -1.80 7.85
CA ASP A 185 26.67 -2.41 7.63
C ASP A 185 26.54 -3.93 7.44
N LYS A 186 25.90 -4.59 8.42
CA LYS A 186 25.73 -6.05 8.47
C LYS A 186 24.29 -6.49 8.72
N THR A 187 23.97 -7.72 8.32
CA THR A 187 22.66 -8.35 8.54
C THR A 187 22.75 -9.58 9.41
N PHE A 188 21.95 -9.63 10.49
CA PHE A 188 21.78 -10.85 11.30
C PHE A 188 20.94 -11.90 10.53
N PRO A 189 21.08 -13.21 10.84
CA PRO A 189 21.99 -13.80 11.82
C PRO A 189 23.41 -14.08 11.31
N THR A 190 23.65 -14.00 10.00
CA THR A 190 24.93 -14.41 9.39
C THR A 190 26.05 -13.38 9.55
N LEU A 191 25.72 -12.13 9.86
CA LEU A 191 26.64 -10.99 9.96
C LEU A 191 27.37 -10.69 8.64
N ASP A 192 26.76 -11.08 7.51
CA ASP A 192 27.19 -10.69 6.17
C ASP A 192 27.05 -9.17 5.99
N CYS A 193 27.92 -8.59 5.15
CA CYS A 193 27.76 -7.20 4.75
C CYS A 193 26.46 -7.01 3.95
N ALA A 194 25.63 -6.04 4.33
CA ALA A 194 24.33 -5.82 3.69
C ALA A 194 24.49 -5.43 2.22
N ALA A 195 25.50 -4.63 1.89
CA ALA A 195 25.79 -4.23 0.51
C ALA A 195 26.17 -5.44 -0.37
N CYS A 196 26.86 -6.45 0.17
CA CYS A 196 27.26 -7.65 -0.59
C CYS A 196 26.07 -8.44 -1.11
N ILE A 197 24.96 -8.46 -0.37
CA ILE A 197 23.74 -9.19 -0.76
C ILE A 197 22.76 -8.30 -1.54
N LEU A 198 22.72 -7.01 -1.24
CA LEU A 198 21.76 -6.07 -1.82
C LEU A 198 22.21 -5.51 -3.18
N THR A 199 23.48 -5.10 -3.31
CA THR A 199 23.99 -4.40 -4.50
C THR A 199 23.88 -5.23 -5.79
N PRO A 200 24.14 -6.55 -5.79
CA PRO A 200 23.89 -7.37 -6.97
C PRO A 200 22.44 -7.33 -7.43
N LYS A 201 21.48 -7.43 -6.49
CA LYS A 201 20.04 -7.37 -6.80
C LYS A 201 19.62 -5.99 -7.32
N MET A 202 20.14 -4.91 -6.72
CA MET A 202 19.91 -3.55 -7.21
C MET A 202 20.39 -3.39 -8.66
N THR A 203 21.59 -3.89 -8.96
CA THR A 203 22.17 -3.84 -10.30
C THR A 203 21.34 -4.64 -11.31
N THR A 204 20.90 -5.86 -10.94
CA THR A 204 20.01 -6.68 -11.78
C THR A 204 18.72 -5.92 -12.09
N VAL A 205 18.07 -5.33 -11.08
CA VAL A 205 16.86 -4.51 -11.29
C VAL A 205 17.11 -3.38 -12.26
N GLY A 206 18.22 -2.65 -12.11
CA GLY A 206 18.57 -1.52 -12.98
C GLY A 206 18.86 -1.90 -14.44
N GLN A 207 19.12 -3.17 -14.72
CA GLN A 207 19.45 -3.68 -16.06
C GLN A 207 18.38 -4.63 -16.63
N HIS A 208 17.36 -4.99 -15.85
CA HIS A 208 16.41 -6.02 -16.25
C HIS A 208 15.47 -5.53 -17.37
N PRO A 209 15.34 -6.24 -18.51
CA PRO A 209 14.57 -5.77 -19.66
C PRO A 209 13.06 -5.60 -19.38
N ASN A 210 12.52 -6.41 -18.46
CA ASN A 210 11.12 -6.34 -18.08
C ASN A 210 10.84 -5.38 -16.91
N ILE A 211 11.84 -4.69 -16.35
CA ILE A 211 11.63 -3.75 -15.23
C ILE A 211 11.88 -2.31 -15.71
N ASP A 212 10.85 -1.47 -15.60
CA ASP A 212 10.98 -0.03 -15.72
C ASP A 212 11.19 0.57 -14.32
N LEU A 213 12.44 0.92 -14.00
CA LEU A 213 12.78 1.56 -12.74
C LEU A 213 12.47 3.07 -12.78
N LEU A 214 11.45 3.47 -12.03
CA LEU A 214 11.02 4.85 -11.82
C LEU A 214 11.54 5.33 -10.46
N SER A 215 12.85 5.55 -10.38
CA SER A 215 13.50 6.16 -9.21
C SER A 215 13.17 7.64 -9.10
N TYR A 216 13.32 8.21 -7.90
CA TYR A 216 12.95 9.58 -7.57
C TYR A 216 11.49 9.90 -7.99
N SER A 217 10.58 8.95 -7.81
CA SER A 217 9.19 9.03 -8.26
C SER A 217 8.23 8.55 -7.17
N GLU A 218 7.03 9.11 -7.13
CA GLU A 218 6.01 8.78 -6.12
C GLU A 218 4.68 8.49 -6.80
N VAL A 219 3.92 7.53 -6.27
CA VAL A 219 2.56 7.27 -6.72
C VAL A 219 1.65 8.32 -6.08
N GLU A 220 1.00 9.15 -6.90
CA GLU A 220 0.07 10.18 -6.42
C GLU A 220 -1.35 9.65 -6.28
N GLU A 221 -1.77 8.77 -7.19
CA GLU A 221 -3.15 8.31 -7.26
C GLU A 221 -3.21 6.89 -7.85
N VAL A 222 -4.09 6.05 -7.28
CA VAL A 222 -4.45 4.74 -7.83
C VAL A 222 -5.97 4.66 -7.91
N SER A 223 -6.48 4.41 -9.10
CA SER A 223 -7.91 4.21 -9.36
C SER A 223 -8.16 2.90 -10.10
N GLY A 224 -9.42 2.45 -10.14
CA GLY A 224 -9.82 1.20 -10.77
C GLY A 224 -10.02 0.06 -9.76
N PHE A 225 -9.89 -1.17 -10.24
CA PHE A 225 -10.12 -2.39 -9.45
C PHE A 225 -9.15 -3.49 -9.90
N VAL A 226 -9.19 -4.65 -9.22
CA VAL A 226 -8.30 -5.79 -9.48
C VAL A 226 -8.20 -6.10 -10.98
N GLY A 227 -6.97 -6.07 -11.50
CA GLY A 227 -6.63 -6.30 -12.91
C GLY A 227 -6.79 -5.09 -13.84
N ASN A 228 -7.42 -4.00 -13.41
CA ASN A 228 -7.70 -2.81 -14.22
C ASN A 228 -7.36 -1.53 -13.45
N PHE A 229 -6.15 -1.46 -12.87
CA PHE A 229 -5.69 -0.28 -12.18
C PHE A 229 -5.15 0.78 -13.15
N LYS A 230 -5.40 2.05 -12.83
CA LYS A 230 -4.73 3.20 -13.42
C LYS A 230 -3.98 3.93 -12.29
N ALA A 231 -2.67 4.02 -12.42
CA ALA A 231 -1.82 4.70 -11.46
C ALA A 231 -1.21 5.96 -12.08
N LYS A 232 -1.23 7.06 -11.33
CA LYS A 232 -0.55 8.31 -11.68
C LYS A 232 0.75 8.41 -10.89
N ILE A 233 1.86 8.52 -11.59
CA ILE A 233 3.21 8.55 -11.00
C ILE A 233 3.83 9.92 -11.25
N LYS A 234 4.21 10.60 -10.17
CA LYS A 234 4.97 11.85 -10.23
C LYS A 234 6.44 11.54 -10.21
N ARG A 235 7.10 11.75 -11.34
CA ARG A 235 8.57 11.74 -11.41
C ARG A 235 9.10 13.10 -10.97
N LYS A 236 9.85 13.13 -9.87
CA LYS A 236 10.45 14.37 -9.36
C LYS A 236 11.58 14.81 -10.29
N ALA A 237 11.72 16.12 -10.46
CA ALA A 237 12.79 16.67 -11.29
C ALA A 237 14.13 16.50 -10.57
N ARG A 238 15.04 15.71 -11.14
CA ARG A 238 16.43 15.61 -10.65
C ARG A 238 17.27 16.87 -10.91
N TYR A 239 16.79 17.72 -11.83
CA TYR A 239 17.52 18.86 -12.43
C TYR A 239 18.86 18.46 -13.07
N VAL A 240 18.99 17.18 -13.42
CA VAL A 240 20.11 16.58 -14.13
C VAL A 240 19.52 15.72 -15.23
N ASP A 241 20.07 15.83 -16.44
CA ASP A 241 19.68 14.97 -17.56
C ASP A 241 20.23 13.56 -17.31
N GLU A 242 19.34 12.62 -16.98
CA GLU A 242 19.69 11.24 -16.65
C GLU A 242 20.39 10.51 -17.81
N THR A 243 20.13 10.89 -19.06
CA THR A 243 20.74 10.27 -20.23
C THR A 243 22.20 10.69 -20.42
N LYS A 244 22.56 11.89 -19.95
CA LYS A 244 23.92 12.46 -20.06
C LYS A 244 24.74 12.31 -18.78
N CYS A 245 24.09 12.10 -17.65
CA CYS A 245 24.77 11.93 -16.37
C CYS A 245 25.57 10.62 -16.34
N THR A 246 26.89 10.75 -16.16
CA THR A 246 27.81 9.60 -16.06
C THR A 246 27.95 9.05 -14.63
N GLY A 247 27.41 9.74 -13.62
CA GLY A 247 27.55 9.35 -12.22
C GLY A 247 28.97 9.54 -11.66
N CYS A 248 29.80 10.41 -12.27
CA CYS A 248 31.20 10.59 -11.86
C CYS A 248 31.42 11.29 -10.51
N GLY A 249 30.41 12.01 -10.01
CA GLY A 249 30.48 12.69 -8.70
C GLY A 249 31.25 14.01 -8.68
N GLU A 250 31.81 14.51 -9.79
CA GLU A 250 32.55 15.79 -9.78
C GLU A 250 31.67 16.98 -9.33
N CYS A 251 30.38 16.95 -9.66
CA CYS A 251 29.40 17.95 -9.21
C CYS A 251 29.26 18.02 -7.68
N THR A 252 29.43 16.89 -6.98
CA THR A 252 29.24 16.84 -5.51
C THR A 252 30.41 17.48 -4.78
N LYS A 253 31.62 17.38 -5.35
CA LYS A 253 32.88 17.96 -4.82
C LYS A 253 32.94 19.48 -4.94
N VAL A 254 32.41 20.03 -6.03
CA VAL A 254 32.48 21.48 -6.31
C VAL A 254 31.30 22.27 -5.74
N CYS A 255 30.25 21.59 -5.28
CA CYS A 255 29.01 22.20 -4.81
C CYS A 255 29.26 23.03 -3.53
N PRO A 256 28.91 24.33 -3.50
CA PRO A 256 29.21 25.15 -2.35
C PRO A 256 28.22 24.99 -1.18
N VAL A 257 27.05 24.42 -1.46
CA VAL A 257 25.95 24.27 -0.49
C VAL A 257 25.99 22.87 0.12
N HIS A 258 25.96 22.82 1.44
CA HIS A 258 25.94 21.59 2.24
C HIS A 258 24.66 21.57 3.09
N VAL A 259 24.09 20.38 3.26
CA VAL A 259 22.85 20.11 4.02
C VAL A 259 22.98 18.78 4.75
N ASP A 260 22.16 18.57 5.78
CA ASP A 260 22.11 17.30 6.50
C ASP A 260 21.87 16.13 5.55
N ASN A 261 22.64 15.05 5.72
CA ASN A 261 22.50 13.85 4.91
C ASN A 261 21.42 12.94 5.49
N GLU A 262 20.29 12.81 4.79
CA GLU A 262 19.17 11.97 5.20
C GLU A 262 19.52 10.48 5.15
N PHE A 263 20.43 10.07 4.26
CA PHE A 263 20.89 8.67 4.19
C PHE A 263 21.72 8.26 5.42
N ASP A 264 22.52 9.20 5.95
CA ASP A 264 23.33 9.00 7.16
C ASP A 264 22.58 9.43 8.43
N MET A 265 21.25 9.59 8.37
CA MET A 265 20.40 9.97 9.51
C MET A 265 20.83 11.30 10.19
N GLY A 266 21.38 12.24 9.42
CA GLY A 266 21.85 13.53 9.91
C GLY A 266 23.20 13.50 10.62
N LEU A 267 23.91 12.36 10.62
CA LEU A 267 25.24 12.23 11.22
C LEU A 267 26.35 12.88 10.37
N SER A 268 26.06 13.18 9.11
CA SER A 268 26.98 13.82 8.17
C SER A 268 26.27 14.90 7.34
N GLN A 269 27.07 15.70 6.63
CA GLN A 269 26.59 16.66 5.64
C GLN A 269 26.79 16.11 4.22
N ARG A 270 25.82 16.34 3.34
CA ARG A 270 25.94 16.12 1.89
C ARG A 270 25.87 17.45 1.15
N SER A 271 26.36 17.50 -0.08
CA SER A 271 26.15 18.65 -0.95
C SER A 271 24.71 18.70 -1.49
N ALA A 272 24.26 19.89 -1.90
CA ALA A 272 22.97 20.05 -2.57
C ALA A 272 22.91 19.29 -3.92
N ALA A 273 24.02 19.23 -4.66
CA ALA A 273 24.19 18.31 -5.76
C ALA A 273 24.84 17.02 -5.23
N TYR A 274 24.13 15.89 -5.23
CA TYR A 274 24.57 14.66 -4.57
C TYR A 274 24.23 13.41 -5.38
N ILE A 275 24.89 12.30 -5.03
CA ILE A 275 24.50 10.93 -5.37
C ILE A 275 24.20 10.27 -4.01
N GLN A 276 23.07 9.58 -3.88
CA GLN A 276 22.55 9.15 -2.57
C GLN A 276 23.52 8.28 -1.77
N SER A 277 24.22 7.35 -2.43
CA SER A 277 25.24 6.50 -1.82
C SER A 277 26.25 6.04 -2.87
N ALA A 278 27.37 5.45 -2.41
CA ALA A 278 28.43 4.97 -3.31
C ALA A 278 27.98 3.82 -4.24
N TYR A 279 26.95 3.09 -3.87
CA TYR A 279 26.35 1.96 -4.61
C TYR A 279 24.93 2.29 -5.09
N ALA A 280 24.63 3.57 -5.28
CA ALA A 280 23.32 4.02 -5.73
C ALA A 280 22.93 3.41 -7.09
N VAL A 281 21.70 2.91 -7.18
CA VAL A 281 21.07 2.45 -8.43
C VAL A 281 19.72 3.16 -8.61
N PRO A 282 19.52 3.93 -9.70
CA PRO A 282 20.51 4.25 -10.72
C PRO A 282 21.61 5.17 -10.16
N ASN A 283 22.85 5.00 -10.65
CA ASN A 283 23.96 5.88 -10.28
C ASN A 283 23.84 7.24 -11.00
N LYS A 284 22.94 8.10 -10.50
CA LYS A 284 22.61 9.40 -11.10
C LYS A 284 22.60 10.48 -10.03
N ALA A 285 23.21 11.62 -10.36
CA ALA A 285 23.19 12.79 -9.50
C ALA A 285 21.79 13.41 -9.43
N VAL A 286 21.51 14.07 -8.31
CA VAL A 286 20.31 14.88 -8.06
C VAL A 286 20.75 16.23 -7.52
N ILE A 287 20.10 17.30 -7.96
CA ILE A 287 20.22 18.61 -7.32
C ILE A 287 18.99 18.81 -6.45
N ASP A 288 19.19 18.84 -5.13
CA ASP A 288 18.16 19.18 -4.17
C ASP A 288 17.82 20.68 -4.29
N LYS A 289 16.66 20.97 -4.87
CA LYS A 289 16.15 22.32 -5.07
C LYS A 289 14.84 22.49 -4.33
N LYS A 290 14.93 23.03 -3.11
CA LYS A 290 13.76 23.38 -2.28
C LYS A 290 12.92 24.53 -2.85
N GLY A 291 13.53 25.41 -3.66
CA GLY A 291 12.82 26.54 -4.27
C GLY A 291 13.74 27.70 -4.65
N VAL A 292 13.16 28.90 -4.75
CA VAL A 292 13.90 30.16 -4.80
C VAL A 292 13.94 30.73 -3.40
N SER A 293 15.09 31.24 -2.95
CA SER A 293 15.22 31.78 -1.60
C SER A 293 14.31 33.00 -1.40
N PRO A 294 13.65 33.14 -0.23
CA PRO A 294 12.80 34.31 0.07
C PRO A 294 13.52 35.64 -0.17
N CYS A 295 14.78 35.75 0.25
CA CYS A 295 15.60 36.93 0.03
C CYS A 295 15.81 37.28 -1.45
N ARG A 296 15.83 36.28 -2.34
CA ARG A 296 15.92 36.52 -3.79
C ARG A 296 14.58 36.93 -4.38
N VAL A 297 13.47 36.41 -3.85
CA VAL A 297 12.11 36.80 -4.25
C VAL A 297 11.82 38.24 -3.81
N ALA A 298 12.20 38.61 -2.59
CA ALA A 298 12.01 39.93 -2.02
C ALA A 298 12.95 41.00 -2.59
N CYS A 299 14.09 40.61 -3.16
CA CYS A 299 15.04 41.54 -3.78
C CYS A 299 14.46 42.10 -5.08
N PRO A 300 14.27 43.43 -5.23
CA PRO A 300 13.74 44.03 -6.46
C PRO A 300 14.65 43.79 -7.68
N ALA A 301 15.96 43.62 -7.46
CA ALA A 301 16.94 43.30 -8.49
C ALA A 301 17.11 41.78 -8.71
N GLY A 302 16.40 40.93 -7.96
CA GLY A 302 16.47 39.47 -8.08
C GLY A 302 17.85 38.88 -7.75
N VAL A 303 18.65 39.56 -6.92
CA VAL A 303 20.00 39.16 -6.55
C VAL A 303 19.96 37.80 -5.85
N ASN A 304 20.86 36.90 -6.25
CA ASN A 304 20.97 35.58 -5.63
C ASN A 304 21.88 35.63 -4.40
N ALA A 305 21.32 36.12 -3.29
CA ALA A 305 22.05 36.27 -2.02
C ALA A 305 22.62 34.95 -1.50
N HIS A 306 21.81 33.88 -1.50
CA HIS A 306 22.27 32.53 -1.14
C HIS A 306 23.52 32.11 -1.91
N ALA A 307 23.56 32.34 -3.22
CA ALA A 307 24.69 31.89 -4.04
C ALA A 307 25.98 32.66 -3.74
N TYR A 308 25.95 34.00 -3.63
CA TYR A 308 27.18 34.74 -3.35
C TYR A 308 27.66 34.54 -1.91
N ILE A 309 26.75 34.38 -0.93
CA ILE A 309 27.13 34.08 0.47
C ILE A 309 27.79 32.70 0.55
N ALA A 310 27.24 31.69 -0.13
CA ALA A 310 27.82 30.35 -0.17
C ALA A 310 29.20 30.31 -0.87
N LEU A 311 29.46 31.21 -1.82
CA LEU A 311 30.78 31.35 -2.45
C LEU A 311 31.77 32.10 -1.54
N ILE A 312 31.32 33.17 -0.86
CA ILE A 312 32.13 33.93 0.10
C ILE A 312 32.58 33.04 1.26
N SER A 313 31.71 32.18 1.80
CA SER A 313 32.09 31.27 2.89
C SER A 313 33.18 30.27 2.50
N GLN A 314 33.42 30.07 1.19
CA GLN A 314 34.50 29.25 0.63
C GLN A 314 35.72 30.06 0.17
N GLY A 315 35.76 31.37 0.43
CA GLY A 315 36.83 32.25 -0.05
C GLY A 315 36.80 32.56 -1.55
N LYS A 316 35.73 32.19 -2.26
CA LYS A 316 35.54 32.41 -3.71
C LYS A 316 34.97 33.81 -3.98
N PHE A 317 35.71 34.84 -3.56
CA PHE A 317 35.23 36.23 -3.60
C PHE A 317 34.97 36.74 -5.02
N LYS A 318 35.76 36.29 -6.00
CA LYS A 318 35.62 36.72 -7.39
C LYS A 318 34.33 36.17 -8.01
N GLU A 319 34.08 34.88 -7.85
CA GLU A 319 32.86 34.20 -8.30
C GLU A 319 31.63 34.74 -7.60
N ALA A 320 31.73 35.04 -6.30
CA ALA A 320 30.66 35.68 -5.54
C ALA A 320 30.29 37.06 -6.15
N LEU A 321 31.29 37.88 -6.47
CA LEU A 321 31.08 39.17 -7.11
C LEU A 321 30.47 39.03 -8.51
N GLU A 322 30.90 38.04 -9.29
CA GLU A 322 30.31 37.73 -10.60
C GLU A 322 28.84 37.33 -10.49
N VAL A 323 28.45 36.55 -9.46
CA VAL A 323 27.06 36.20 -9.19
C VAL A 323 26.21 37.44 -8.95
N VAL A 324 26.67 38.38 -8.13
CA VAL A 324 25.96 39.66 -7.88
C VAL A 324 25.87 40.47 -9.18
N ARG A 325 26.97 40.54 -9.94
CA ARG A 325 27.06 41.32 -11.18
C ARG A 325 26.17 40.84 -12.31
N LYS A 326 25.70 39.59 -12.28
CA LYS A 326 24.67 39.10 -13.23
C LYS A 326 23.36 39.88 -13.13
N SER A 327 23.00 40.31 -11.92
CA SER A 327 21.78 41.11 -11.67
C SER A 327 22.10 42.60 -11.55
N ILE A 328 23.26 42.94 -10.98
CA ILE A 328 23.63 44.32 -10.65
C ILE A 328 25.04 44.64 -11.18
N PRO A 329 25.17 45.20 -12.40
CA PRO A 329 26.46 45.53 -12.98
C PRO A 329 27.34 46.44 -12.11
N LEU A 330 26.73 47.39 -11.39
CA LEU A 330 27.40 48.34 -10.48
C LEU A 330 27.16 47.99 -9.00
N ALA A 331 27.47 46.74 -8.61
CA ALA A 331 27.21 46.20 -7.27
C ALA A 331 27.67 47.12 -6.11
N GLY A 332 28.82 47.80 -6.25
CA GLY A 332 29.34 48.69 -5.21
C GLY A 332 28.55 50.00 -5.01
N VAL A 333 27.89 50.51 -6.07
CA VAL A 333 27.03 51.70 -5.96
C VAL A 333 25.67 51.29 -5.44
N VAL A 334 25.07 50.25 -6.02
CA VAL A 334 23.73 49.79 -5.66
C VAL A 334 23.69 49.27 -4.22
N GLY A 335 24.76 48.61 -3.74
CA GLY A 335 24.85 48.20 -2.34
C GLY A 335 24.81 49.37 -1.34
N ARG A 336 25.26 50.58 -1.73
CA ARG A 336 25.23 51.78 -0.85
C ARG A 336 23.87 52.45 -0.79
N VAL A 337 23.02 52.24 -1.80
CA VAL A 337 21.66 52.82 -1.87
C VAL A 337 20.57 51.78 -1.64
N CYS A 338 20.95 50.52 -1.39
CA CYS A 338 20.03 49.45 -1.04
C CYS A 338 19.36 49.77 0.30
N TYR A 339 18.04 49.65 0.36
CA TYR A 339 17.25 49.77 1.59
C TYR A 339 16.88 48.40 2.19
N HIS A 340 17.52 47.33 1.68
CA HIS A 340 17.51 45.96 2.23
C HIS A 340 16.11 45.33 2.46
N PRO A 341 15.15 45.43 1.52
CA PRO A 341 13.80 44.86 1.71
C PRO A 341 13.80 43.33 1.85
N CYS A 342 14.87 42.66 1.43
CA CYS A 342 15.01 41.21 1.51
C CYS A 342 15.44 40.69 2.88
N GLU A 343 15.91 41.55 3.80
CA GLU A 343 16.43 41.10 5.11
C GLU A 343 15.33 40.55 6.02
N THR A 344 14.13 41.14 5.99
CA THR A 344 13.00 40.68 6.82
C THR A 344 12.41 39.36 6.37
N GLU A 345 12.62 39.00 5.10
CA GLU A 345 12.09 37.77 4.49
C GLU A 345 13.10 36.61 4.51
N CYS A 346 14.39 36.89 4.75
CA CYS A 346 15.50 35.97 4.49
C CYS A 346 15.55 34.74 5.40
#